data_AF-A0A8J3ZHE3-F1
#
_entry.id   AF-A0A8J3ZHE3-F1
#
_cell.length_a   1.000
_cell.length_b   1.000
_cell.length_c   1.000
_cell.angle_alpha   90.00
_cell.angle_beta   90.00
_cell.angle_gamma   90.00
#
_symmetry.space_group_name_H-M   'P 1'
#
loop_
_entity.id
_entity.type
_entity.pdbx_description
1 polymer ?
#
loop_
_entity_poly.entity_id
_entity_poly.type
_entity_poly.pdbx_seq_one_letter_code
_entity_poly.pdbx_strand_id
1 'polypeptide(L)' 'MINDVNSSGTAVAQSVIENTFEFMTPWVIVDGRKTALPGMASGSATGINERGDVVGGRGVPAS' A
#
# COMPACT_ATOMS: atom_id res chain seq x y z
N MET A 1 -1.92 -0.44 8.96
CA MET A 1 -2.68 -1.70 8.87
C MET A 1 -2.06 -2.56 7.80
N ILE A 2 -1.67 -3.80 8.11
CA ILE A 2 -1.36 -4.80 7.08
C ILE A 2 -2.68 -5.31 6.53
N ASN A 3 -2.79 -5.38 5.21
CA ASN A 3 -4.01 -5.77 4.51
C ASN A 3 -3.91 -7.20 3.97
N ASP A 4 -2.73 -7.59 3.48
CA ASP A 4 -2.50 -8.91 2.87
C ASP A 4 -1.00 -9.26 2.87
N VAL A 5 -0.68 -10.55 2.74
CA VAL A 5 0.69 -11.09 2.70
C VAL A 5 0.75 -12.34 1.81
N ASN A 6 1.72 -12.41 0.92
CA ASN A 6 1.93 -13.59 0.06
C ASN A 6 2.86 -14.64 0.70
N SER A 7 3.04 -15.80 0.05
CA SER A 7 3.84 -16.90 0.60
C SER A 7 5.33 -16.59 0.76
N SER A 8 5.86 -15.57 0.07
CA SER A 8 7.24 -15.10 0.26
C SER A 8 7.38 -14.13 1.44
N GLY A 9 6.30 -13.87 2.19
CA GLY A 9 6.29 -12.94 3.32
C GLY A 9 6.27 -11.46 2.93
N THR A 10 6.06 -11.14 1.64
CA THR A 10 5.85 -9.76 1.20
C THR A 10 4.44 -9.34 1.54
N ALA A 11 4.32 -8.27 2.32
CA ALA A 11 3.03 -7.76 2.77
C ALA A 11 2.68 -6.43 2.09
N VAL A 12 1.38 -6.20 1.90
CA VAL A 12 0.84 -4.91 1.53
C VAL A 12 0.08 -4.30 2.70
N ALA A 13 0.17 -2.98 2.84
CA ALA A 13 -0.35 -2.26 3.97
C ALA A 13 -0.85 -0.88 3.57
N GLN A 14 -1.62 -0.26 4.45
CA GLN A 14 -2.00 1.15 4.35
C GLN A 14 -1.83 1.87 5.68
N SER A 15 -1.38 3.12 5.63
CA SER A 15 -1.36 4.00 6.80
C SER A 15 -1.70 5.43 6.41
N VAL A 16 -2.37 6.13 7.32
CA VAL A 16 -2.46 7.59 7.26
C VAL A 16 -1.07 8.15 7.57
N ILE A 17 -0.60 9.06 6.74
CA ILE A 17 0.56 9.89 7.08
C ILE A 17 -0.01 11.18 7.70
N GLU A 18 0.42 11.49 8.91
CA GLU A 18 -0.01 12.70 9.62
C GLU A 18 0.39 13.95 8.81
N ASN A 19 -0.49 14.96 8.77
CA ASN A 19 -0.40 16.23 8.04
C ASN A 19 -0.76 16.25 6.54
N THR A 20 -1.11 15.12 5.92
CA THR A 20 -1.82 15.15 4.63
C THR A 20 -3.30 14.92 4.88
N PHE A 21 -4.10 15.98 4.82
CA PHE A 21 -5.54 15.84 4.70
C PHE A 21 -5.83 14.93 3.48
N GLU A 22 -6.51 13.82 3.76
CA GLU A 22 -7.36 13.03 2.84
C GLU A 22 -6.91 11.70 2.24
N PHE A 23 -5.65 11.25 2.29
CA PHE A 23 -5.35 9.98 1.62
C PHE A 23 -4.50 8.98 2.42
N MET A 24 -4.99 7.75 2.46
CA MET A 24 -4.21 6.59 2.91
C MET A 24 -3.02 6.42 1.95
N THR A 25 -1.84 6.16 2.50
CA THR A 25 -0.68 5.79 1.70
C THR A 25 -0.57 4.28 1.66
N PRO A 26 -0.53 3.65 0.47
CA PRO A 26 -0.26 2.22 0.33
C PRO A 26 1.23 1.92 0.43
N TRP A 27 1.56 0.77 0.99
CA TRP A 27 2.92 0.35 1.27
C TRP A 27 3.15 -1.11 0.89
N VAL A 28 4.38 -1.40 0.47
CA VAL A 28 4.95 -2.75 0.39
C VAL A 28 5.92 -2.91 1.56
N ILE A 29 5.84 -4.05 2.24
CA ILE A 29 6.71 -4.42 3.35
C ILE A 29 7.45 -5.70 2.98
N VAL A 30 8.78 -5.61 2.95
CA VAL A 30 9.68 -6.75 2.73
C VAL A 30 10.71 -6.74 3.85
N ASP A 31 10.87 -7.86 4.56
CA ASP A 31 11.81 -7.99 5.69
C ASP A 31 11.66 -6.87 6.73
N GLY A 32 10.42 -6.47 7.02
CA GLY A 32 10.09 -5.37 7.95
C GLY A 32 10.37 -3.96 7.41
N ARG A 33 10.94 -3.82 6.20
CA ARG A 33 11.18 -2.53 5.55
C ARG A 33 9.94 -2.09 4.78
N LYS A 34 9.39 -0.95 5.17
CA LYS A 34 8.23 -0.31 4.55
C LYS A 34 8.66 0.63 3.41
N THR A 35 8.10 0.44 2.22
CA THR A 35 8.34 1.27 1.02
C THR A 35 7.02 1.70 0.41
N ALA A 36 6.89 2.97 0.00
CA ALA A 36 5.68 3.44 -0.66
C ALA A 36 5.47 2.67 -1.98
N LEU A 37 4.21 2.35 -2.29
CA LEU A 37 3.91 1.64 -3.53
C LEU A 37 4.28 2.54 -4.73
N PRO A 38 5.20 2.12 -5.63
CA PRO A 38 5.71 2.98 -6.69
C PRO A 38 4.59 3.52 -7.59
N GLY A 39 4.61 4.82 -7.89
CA GLY A 39 3.61 5.46 -8.75
C GLY A 39 2.24 5.70 -8.10
N MET A 40 2.11 5.49 -6.79
CA MET A 40 0.90 5.78 -6.03
C MET A 40 1.22 6.73 -4.86
N ALA A 41 0.80 8.00 -4.98
CA ALA A 41 0.93 8.97 -3.89
C ALA A 41 -0.16 8.78 -2.81
N SER A 42 -1.31 8.25 -3.23
CA SER A 42 -2.54 8.10 -2.45
C SER A 42 -3.34 6.90 -2.94
N GLY A 43 -3.97 6.18 -2.01
CA GLY A 43 -4.85 5.06 -2.34
C GLY A 43 -4.86 3.93 -1.31
N SER A 44 -5.38 2.80 -1.72
CA SER A 44 -5.40 1.56 -0.94
C SER A 44 -4.73 0.44 -1.72
N ALA A 45 -3.93 -0.36 -1.04
CA ALA A 45 -3.42 -1.63 -1.54
C ALA A 45 -4.13 -2.75 -0.79
N THR A 46 -5.06 -3.44 -1.44
CA THR A 46 -5.99 -4.36 -0.77
C THR A 46 -5.60 -5.81 -0.87
N GLY A 47 -4.68 -6.16 -1.77
CA GLY A 47 -4.21 -7.54 -1.93
C GLY A 47 -2.92 -7.64 -2.71
N ILE A 48 -2.24 -8.77 -2.54
CA ILE A 48 -1.01 -9.14 -3.24
C ILE A 48 -1.06 -10.61 -3.64
N ASN A 49 -0.63 -10.93 -4.86
CA ASN A 49 -0.53 -12.33 -5.28
C ASN A 49 0.89 -12.90 -5.08
N GLU A 50 1.05 -14.19 -5.37
CA GLU A 50 2.32 -14.91 -5.21
C GLU A 50 3.45 -14.43 -6.13
N ARG A 51 3.12 -13.69 -7.20
CA ARG A 51 4.12 -13.06 -8.07
C ARG A 51 4.54 -11.67 -7.59
N GLY A 52 3.88 -11.14 -6.57
CA GLY A 52 4.08 -9.78 -6.07
C GLY A 52 3.25 -8.72 -6.80
N ASP A 53 2.28 -9.12 -7.64
CA ASP A 53 1.36 -8.17 -8.23
C ASP A 53 0.41 -7.65 -7.15
N VAL A 54 0.31 -6.32 -7.04
CA VAL A 54 -0.53 -5.65 -6.04
C VAL A 54 -1.80 -5.14 -6.69
N VAL A 55 -2.94 -5.34 -6.01
CA VAL A 55 -4.25 -4.81 -6.41
C VAL A 55 -4.76 -3.81 -5.38
N GLY A 56 -5.58 -2.86 -5.84
CA GLY A 56 -6.14 -1.82 -4.98
C GLY A 56 -6.71 -0.63 -5.77
N GLY A 57 -7.04 0.44 -5.06
CA GLY A 57 -7.63 1.65 -5.63
C GLY A 57 -6.70 2.85 -5.53
N ARG A 58 -6.56 3.64 -6.61
CA ARG A 58 -5.88 4.93 -6.55
C ARG A 58 -6.79 5.96 -5.89
N GLY A 59 -6.25 6.69 -4.91
CA GLY A 59 -6.92 7.87 -4.38
C GLY A 59 -6.72 9.02 -5.37
N VAL A 60 -7.79 9.49 -6.00
CA VAL A 60 -7.73 10.70 -6.83
C VAL A 60 -7.86 11.89 -5.87
N PRO A 61 -6.90 12.83 -5.84
CA PRO A 61 -7.07 14.07 -5.08
C PRO A 61 -8.36 14.75 -5.53
N ALA A 62 -9.19 15.20 -4.58
CA ALA A 62 -10.33 16.04 -4.93
C ALA A 62 -9.80 17.30 -5.64
N SER A 63 -10.36 17.59 -6.82
CA SER A 63 -10.02 18.73 -7.68
C SER A 63 -10.48 20.05 -7.09
#